data_AF-A0A8T4PWJ0-F1
#
_entry.id   AF-A0A8T4PWJ0-F1
#
_cell.length_a   1.000
_cell.length_b   1.000
_cell.length_c   1.000
_cell.angle_alpha   90.00
_cell.angle_beta   90.00
_cell.angle_gamma   90.00
#
_symmetry.space_group_name_H-M   'P 1'
#
loop_
_entity.id
_entity.type
_entity.pdbx_description
1 polymer ?
#
loop_
_entity_poly.entity_id
_entity_poly.type
_entity_poly.pdbx_seq_one_letter_code
_entity_poly.pdbx_strand_id
1 'polypeptide(L)'
;MSIPIDTILSNIDQMVFTDAAKYLVANKIFDIAQKGYEKIKVILRVKWELHHYAIVPNKQEALILEELGKHPDYRTVASLIPKHRYIDIIRTGLLVKNYIEKGDEPSKIRSKEIKLMVVRRIDGITLTKMIHLTTTPYFGLVLRYLWRQKQSGYTESQLLEEFDSIITEWDADQYLPVKSNYTVTQIKRFCTKNLLAERRKFFLMGMNVAAEKIESALAQLKSIRAFSNGGYSVTTSREEDEYTHDTRIEVIVRKKQILDKILDDANLG
;
A
#
# COMPACT_ATOMS: atom_id res chain seq x y z
N MET A 1 -24.84 -28.13 29.17
CA MET A 1 -25.20 -26.84 29.79
C MET A 1 -25.02 -25.76 28.75
N SER A 2 -26.05 -24.96 28.48
CA SER A 2 -25.94 -23.77 27.62
C SER A 2 -25.21 -22.67 28.40
N ILE A 3 -24.14 -22.13 27.84
CA ILE A 3 -23.42 -21.00 28.45
C ILE A 3 -24.36 -19.78 28.40
N PRO A 4 -24.53 -19.03 29.51
CA PRO A 4 -25.33 -17.81 29.50
C PRO A 4 -24.81 -16.81 28.47
N ILE A 5 -25.72 -16.11 27.80
CA ILE A 5 -25.35 -15.16 26.75
C ILE A 5 -24.47 -14.01 27.27
N ASP A 6 -24.70 -13.56 28.50
CA ASP A 6 -23.90 -12.50 29.12
C ASP A 6 -22.45 -12.95 29.38
N THR A 7 -22.24 -14.23 29.70
CA THR A 7 -20.90 -14.82 29.83
C THR A 7 -20.20 -14.89 28.48
N ILE A 8 -20.92 -15.27 27.42
CA ILE A 8 -20.39 -15.26 26.05
C ILE A 8 -19.99 -13.85 25.64
N LEU A 9 -20.87 -12.86 25.87
CA LEU A 9 -20.63 -11.45 25.56
C LEU A 9 -19.39 -10.91 26.28
N SER A 10 -19.27 -11.16 27.59
CA SER A 10 -18.11 -10.73 28.37
C SER A 10 -16.80 -11.33 27.86
N ASN A 11 -16.81 -12.60 27.44
CA ASN A 11 -15.62 -13.27 26.94
C ASN A 11 -15.17 -12.73 25.59
N ILE A 12 -16.10 -12.58 24.63
CA ILE A 12 -15.73 -12.12 23.28
C ILE A 12 -15.36 -10.64 23.23
N ASP A 13 -15.86 -9.82 24.16
CA ASP A 13 -15.62 -8.37 24.17
C ASP A 13 -14.12 -8.04 24.26
N GLN A 14 -13.36 -8.83 25.02
CA GLN A 14 -11.92 -8.64 25.20
C GLN A 14 -11.05 -9.34 24.13
N MET A 15 -11.65 -10.19 23.27
CA MET A 15 -10.91 -10.96 22.27
C MET A 15 -10.76 -10.20 20.94
N VAL A 16 -9.68 -10.48 20.20
CA VAL A 16 -9.59 -10.08 18.78
C VAL A 16 -10.56 -10.90 17.94
N PHE A 17 -10.89 -10.42 16.74
CA PHE A 17 -11.92 -11.05 15.89
C PHE A 17 -11.71 -12.56 15.68
N THR A 18 -10.49 -12.97 15.33
CA THR A 18 -10.16 -14.37 15.08
C THR A 18 -10.36 -15.27 16.29
N ASP A 19 -10.06 -14.76 17.49
CA ASP A 19 -10.17 -15.52 18.74
C ASP A 19 -11.62 -15.57 19.22
N ALA A 20 -12.36 -14.46 19.07
CA ALA A 20 -13.80 -14.43 19.29
C ALA A 20 -14.52 -15.43 18.38
N ALA A 21 -14.15 -15.50 17.09
CA ALA A 21 -14.72 -16.46 16.14
C ALA A 21 -14.41 -17.91 16.55
N LYS A 22 -13.15 -18.22 16.90
CA LYS A 22 -12.75 -19.55 17.40
C LYS A 22 -13.51 -19.93 18.67
N TYR A 23 -13.66 -18.99 19.62
CA TYR A 23 -14.39 -19.20 20.87
C TYR A 23 -15.86 -19.56 20.60
N LEU A 24 -16.52 -18.86 19.69
CA LEU A 24 -17.93 -19.15 19.35
C LEU A 24 -18.09 -20.51 18.68
N VAL A 25 -17.18 -20.87 17.75
CA VAL A 25 -17.14 -22.19 17.11
C VAL A 25 -16.94 -23.30 18.13
N ALA A 26 -15.98 -23.14 19.05
CA ALA A 26 -15.72 -24.11 20.12
C ALA A 26 -16.94 -24.34 21.03
N ASN A 27 -17.75 -23.30 21.22
CA ASN A 27 -18.98 -23.35 22.01
C ASN A 27 -20.23 -23.69 21.19
N LYS A 28 -20.06 -24.10 19.92
CA LYS A 28 -21.12 -24.52 18.99
C LYS A 28 -22.17 -23.43 18.68
N ILE A 29 -21.76 -22.17 18.73
CA ILE A 29 -22.61 -21.01 18.40
C ILE A 29 -22.40 -20.68 16.93
N PHE A 30 -23.10 -21.40 16.05
CA PHE A 30 -22.92 -21.28 14.59
C PHE A 30 -23.95 -20.36 13.92
N ASP A 31 -25.16 -20.27 14.48
CA ASP A 31 -26.25 -19.47 13.93
C ASP A 31 -26.51 -18.21 14.77
N ILE A 32 -25.75 -17.16 14.47
CA ILE A 32 -25.94 -15.81 15.04
C ILE A 32 -27.11 -15.05 14.41
N ALA A 33 -27.87 -15.66 13.48
CA ALA A 33 -29.11 -15.10 12.95
C ALA A 33 -30.33 -15.48 13.82
N GLN A 34 -30.16 -16.40 14.79
CA GLN A 34 -31.20 -16.76 15.74
C GLN A 34 -31.51 -15.61 16.70
N LYS A 35 -32.81 -15.40 16.97
CA LYS A 35 -33.34 -14.39 17.88
C LYS A 35 -32.72 -14.59 19.28
N GLY A 36 -32.08 -13.56 19.83
CA GLY A 36 -31.33 -13.60 21.08
C GLY A 36 -29.83 -13.33 20.91
N TYR A 37 -29.22 -13.58 19.75
CA TYR A 37 -27.79 -13.35 19.50
C TYR A 37 -27.44 -12.02 18.82
N GLU A 38 -28.37 -11.07 18.79
CA GLU A 38 -28.22 -9.79 18.09
C GLU A 38 -27.03 -8.99 18.63
N LYS A 39 -26.80 -9.01 19.95
CA LYS A 39 -25.64 -8.36 20.57
C LYS A 39 -24.31 -9.00 20.13
N ILE A 40 -24.26 -10.33 20.05
CA ILE A 40 -23.08 -11.05 19.57
C ILE A 40 -22.81 -10.68 18.11
N LYS A 41 -23.85 -10.66 17.27
CA LYS A 41 -23.74 -10.27 15.85
C LYS A 41 -23.16 -8.86 15.70
N VAL A 42 -23.62 -7.90 16.50
CA VAL A 42 -23.09 -6.52 16.49
C VAL A 42 -21.62 -6.49 16.90
N ILE A 43 -21.24 -7.15 18.00
CA ILE A 43 -19.85 -7.19 18.47
C ILE A 43 -18.94 -7.83 17.43
N LEU A 44 -19.34 -8.97 16.86
CA LEU A 44 -18.57 -9.64 15.82
C LEU A 44 -18.43 -8.79 14.56
N ARG A 45 -19.51 -8.13 14.12
CA ARG A 45 -19.45 -7.22 12.98
C ARG A 45 -18.45 -6.10 13.23
N VAL A 46 -18.53 -5.44 14.38
CA VAL A 46 -17.59 -4.37 14.76
C VAL A 46 -16.15 -4.88 14.78
N LYS A 47 -15.90 -6.06 15.37
CA LYS A 47 -14.57 -6.67 15.40
C LYS A 47 -14.08 -7.07 14.01
N TRP A 48 -14.96 -7.57 13.16
CA TRP A 48 -14.66 -7.90 11.76
C TRP A 48 -14.30 -6.65 10.96
N GLU A 49 -15.10 -5.58 11.05
CA GLU A 49 -14.85 -4.29 10.40
C GLU A 49 -13.52 -3.70 10.86
N LEU A 50 -13.25 -3.71 12.17
CA LEU A 50 -11.98 -3.26 12.73
C LEU A 50 -10.79 -4.13 12.32
N HIS A 51 -11.01 -5.43 12.08
CA HIS A 51 -9.95 -6.33 11.60
C HIS A 51 -9.61 -6.08 10.13
N HIS A 52 -10.62 -5.94 9.26
CA HIS A 52 -10.43 -5.78 7.82
C HIS A 52 -10.12 -4.34 7.40
N TYR A 53 -10.82 -3.36 7.96
CA TYR A 53 -10.77 -1.96 7.53
C TYR A 53 -10.03 -1.04 8.52
N ALA A 54 -9.64 -1.55 9.69
CA ALA A 54 -9.09 -0.76 10.81
C ALA A 54 -10.03 0.33 11.38
N ILE A 55 -11.25 0.43 10.84
CA ILE A 55 -12.30 1.34 11.28
C ILE A 55 -13.64 0.59 11.35
N VAL A 56 -14.60 1.17 12.07
CA VAL A 56 -16.01 0.79 11.99
C VAL A 56 -16.66 1.77 11.01
N PRO A 57 -16.91 1.38 9.75
CA PRO A 57 -17.49 2.28 8.76
C PRO A 57 -18.93 2.61 9.13
N ASN A 58 -19.35 3.85 8.89
CA ASN A 58 -20.77 4.19 8.91
C ASN A 58 -21.49 3.57 7.68
N LYS A 59 -22.82 3.68 7.63
CA LYS A 59 -23.63 3.06 6.54
C LYS A 59 -23.18 3.51 5.15
N GLN A 60 -22.82 4.78 4.98
CA GLN A 60 -22.37 5.31 3.69
C GLN A 60 -20.95 4.82 3.34
N GLU A 61 -20.04 4.82 4.32
CA GLU A 61 -18.68 4.30 4.17
C GLU A 61 -18.68 2.81 3.81
N ALA A 62 -19.58 2.02 4.38
CA ALA A 62 -19.71 0.60 4.07
C ALA A 62 -20.05 0.39 2.58
N LEU A 63 -20.96 1.19 2.03
CA LEU A 63 -21.31 1.15 0.60
C LEU A 63 -20.11 1.55 -0.28
N ILE A 64 -19.39 2.62 0.11
CA ILE A 64 -18.19 3.06 -0.62
C ILE A 64 -17.11 1.97 -0.57
N LEU A 65 -16.87 1.34 0.58
CA LEU A 65 -15.88 0.26 0.72
C LEU A 65 -16.23 -0.98 -0.11
N GLU A 66 -17.52 -1.27 -0.29
CA GLU A 66 -17.97 -2.33 -1.20
C GLU A 66 -17.65 -1.98 -2.67
N GLU A 67 -17.95 -0.75 -3.09
CA GLU A 67 -17.62 -0.25 -4.43
C GLU A 67 -16.11 -0.22 -4.68
N LEU A 68 -15.32 0.20 -3.69
CA LEU A 68 -13.86 0.21 -3.76
C LEU A 68 -13.26 -1.19 -3.88
N GLY A 69 -13.99 -2.25 -3.52
CA GLY A 69 -13.63 -3.63 -3.83
C GLY A 69 -13.57 -3.92 -5.34
N LYS A 70 -14.16 -3.06 -6.17
CA LYS A 70 -14.11 -3.14 -7.64
C LYS A 70 -13.06 -2.20 -8.24
N HIS A 71 -12.41 -1.37 -7.44
CA HIS A 71 -11.40 -0.40 -7.92
C HIS A 71 -10.21 -1.13 -8.57
N PRO A 72 -9.67 -0.64 -9.72
CA PRO A 72 -8.57 -1.29 -10.42
C PRO A 72 -7.34 -1.53 -9.54
N ASP A 73 -6.94 -0.55 -8.74
CA ASP A 73 -5.79 -0.68 -7.84
C ASP A 73 -6.00 -1.80 -6.80
N TYR A 74 -7.17 -1.87 -6.16
CA TYR A 74 -7.48 -2.94 -5.19
C TYR A 74 -7.49 -4.31 -5.87
N ARG A 75 -8.15 -4.43 -7.03
CA ARG A 75 -8.17 -5.68 -7.80
C ARG A 75 -6.78 -6.13 -8.22
N THR A 76 -5.90 -5.18 -8.55
CA THR A 76 -4.51 -5.46 -8.90
C THR A 76 -3.75 -6.01 -7.68
N VAL A 77 -3.88 -5.39 -6.51
CA VAL A 77 -3.31 -5.94 -5.27
C VAL A 77 -3.84 -7.34 -5.00
N ALA A 78 -5.16 -7.55 -5.08
CA ALA A 78 -5.78 -8.84 -4.84
C ALA A 78 -5.34 -9.94 -5.81
N SER A 79 -5.00 -9.57 -7.05
CA SER A 79 -4.45 -10.50 -8.05
C SER A 79 -2.95 -10.80 -7.84
N LEU A 80 -2.20 -9.85 -7.27
CA LEU A 80 -0.77 -9.97 -7.02
C LEU A 80 -0.47 -10.72 -5.72
N ILE A 81 -1.17 -10.38 -4.64
CA ILE A 81 -0.91 -10.85 -3.27
C ILE A 81 -2.23 -11.13 -2.51
N PRO A 82 -3.05 -12.09 -2.98
CA PRO A 82 -4.39 -12.34 -2.44
C PRO A 82 -4.41 -12.70 -0.94
N LYS A 83 -3.31 -13.25 -0.41
CA LYS A 83 -3.20 -13.69 0.98
C LYS A 83 -2.60 -12.64 1.93
N HIS A 84 -2.39 -11.41 1.47
CA HIS A 84 -1.81 -10.37 2.32
C HIS A 84 -2.75 -10.03 3.50
N ARG A 85 -2.25 -10.14 4.73
CA ARG A 85 -3.04 -9.99 5.97
C ARG A 85 -3.81 -8.67 6.11
N TYR A 86 -3.34 -7.60 5.47
CA TYR A 86 -3.97 -6.28 5.49
C TYR A 86 -4.49 -5.84 4.12
N ILE A 87 -4.85 -6.77 3.24
CA ILE A 87 -5.31 -6.43 1.89
C ILE A 87 -6.49 -5.44 1.88
N ASP A 88 -7.45 -5.59 2.81
CA ASP A 88 -8.63 -4.74 2.87
C ASP A 88 -8.34 -3.33 3.40
N ILE A 89 -7.18 -3.11 4.03
CA ILE A 89 -6.71 -1.78 4.44
C ILE A 89 -6.43 -0.91 3.21
N ILE A 90 -6.15 -1.51 2.04
CA ILE A 90 -6.07 -0.78 0.78
C ILE A 90 -7.40 -0.09 0.47
N ARG A 91 -8.55 -0.70 0.76
CA ARG A 91 -9.86 -0.05 0.57
C ARG A 91 -10.05 1.11 1.52
N THR A 92 -9.61 0.99 2.77
CA THR A 92 -9.59 2.13 3.71
C THR A 92 -8.71 3.27 3.19
N GLY A 93 -7.56 2.94 2.63
CA GLY A 93 -6.67 3.89 1.96
C GLY A 93 -7.32 4.62 0.79
N LEU A 94 -8.01 3.89 -0.08
CA LEU A 94 -8.78 4.44 -1.20
C LEU A 94 -9.99 5.28 -0.72
N LEU A 95 -10.64 4.88 0.37
CA LEU A 95 -11.70 5.68 1.00
C LEU A 95 -11.15 7.04 1.47
N VAL A 96 -9.98 7.03 2.12
CA VAL A 96 -9.29 8.25 2.55
C VAL A 96 -8.90 9.11 1.35
N LYS A 97 -8.45 8.50 0.24
CA LYS A 97 -8.16 9.20 -1.02
C LYS A 97 -9.41 9.89 -1.57
N ASN A 98 -10.54 9.18 -1.64
CA ASN A 98 -11.82 9.75 -2.08
C ASN A 98 -12.22 10.98 -1.24
N TYR A 99 -12.01 10.95 0.09
CA TYR A 99 -12.25 12.11 0.95
C TYR A 99 -11.29 13.28 0.67
N ILE A 100 -10.01 12.99 0.42
CA ILE A 100 -9.02 14.02 0.07
C ILE A 100 -9.41 14.71 -1.25
N GLU A 101 -9.84 13.94 -2.24
CA GLU A 101 -10.24 14.44 -3.57
C GLU A 101 -11.51 15.30 -3.53
N LYS A 102 -12.48 14.96 -2.67
CA LYS A 102 -13.68 15.80 -2.47
C LYS A 102 -13.34 17.20 -1.93
N GLY A 103 -12.35 17.30 -1.04
CA GLY A 103 -11.81 18.56 -0.55
C GLY A 103 -12.73 19.40 0.35
N ASP A 104 -13.96 18.97 0.64
CA ASP A 104 -14.88 19.63 1.57
C ASP A 104 -14.46 19.46 3.04
N GLU A 105 -14.90 20.36 3.91
CA GLU A 105 -14.50 20.36 5.32
C GLU A 105 -14.91 19.09 6.09
N PRO A 106 -16.15 18.57 5.95
CA PRO A 106 -16.52 17.26 6.49
C PRO A 106 -15.58 16.13 6.05
N SER A 107 -15.25 16.04 4.76
CA SER A 107 -14.33 15.03 4.23
C SER A 107 -12.91 15.16 4.80
N LYS A 108 -12.41 16.39 4.98
CA LYS A 108 -11.10 16.64 5.63
C LYS A 108 -11.09 16.20 7.08
N ILE A 109 -12.14 16.53 7.84
CA ILE A 109 -12.28 16.11 9.24
C ILE A 109 -12.32 14.58 9.32
N ARG A 110 -13.17 13.95 8.50
CA ARG A 110 -13.33 12.49 8.52
C ARG A 110 -12.05 11.76 8.11
N SER A 111 -11.32 12.26 7.12
CA SER A 111 -10.01 11.75 6.72
C SER A 111 -9.01 11.75 7.89
N LYS A 112 -8.99 12.81 8.71
CA LYS A 112 -8.14 12.91 9.91
C LYS A 112 -8.57 11.90 10.98
N GLU A 113 -9.87 11.77 11.24
CA GLU A 113 -10.40 10.80 12.20
C GLU A 113 -10.02 9.36 11.84
N ILE A 114 -10.22 8.96 10.58
CA ILE A 114 -9.86 7.61 10.09
C ILE A 114 -8.36 7.36 10.32
N LYS A 115 -7.50 8.31 9.95
CA LYS A 115 -6.04 8.20 10.17
C LYS A 115 -5.70 8.03 11.65
N LEU A 116 -6.35 8.79 12.55
CA LEU A 116 -6.15 8.67 13.99
C LEU A 116 -6.62 7.32 14.55
N MET A 117 -7.76 6.80 14.05
CA MET A 117 -8.26 5.48 14.43
C MET A 117 -7.27 4.39 14.03
N VAL A 118 -6.71 4.48 12.82
CA VAL A 118 -5.75 3.51 12.28
C VAL A 118 -4.43 3.52 13.06
N VAL A 119 -3.90 4.70 13.39
CA VAL A 119 -2.66 4.84 14.18
C VAL A 119 -2.75 4.14 15.54
N ARG A 120 -3.93 4.12 16.17
CA ARG A 120 -4.17 3.52 17.49
C ARG A 120 -4.31 1.99 17.46
N ARG A 121 -4.26 1.34 16.28
CA ARG A 121 -4.38 -0.11 16.14
C ARG A 121 -3.05 -0.81 16.42
N ILE A 122 -3.14 -2.11 16.69
CA ILE A 122 -1.98 -3.02 16.55
C ILE A 122 -1.46 -2.91 15.11
N ASP A 123 -0.15 -2.83 14.94
CA ASP A 123 0.53 -2.52 13.67
C ASP A 123 0.14 -1.16 13.05
N GLY A 124 -0.39 -0.21 13.84
CA GLY A 124 -0.88 1.09 13.36
C GLY A 124 0.13 1.89 12.51
N ILE A 125 1.44 1.73 12.76
CA ILE A 125 2.51 2.32 11.94
C ILE A 125 2.47 1.77 10.51
N THR A 126 2.46 0.44 10.35
CA THR A 126 2.39 -0.24 9.06
C THR A 126 1.10 0.10 8.32
N LEU A 127 -0.03 0.06 9.03
CA LEU A 127 -1.34 0.40 8.46
C LEU A 127 -1.38 1.86 7.98
N THR A 128 -0.79 2.78 8.74
CA THR A 128 -0.68 4.19 8.35
C THR A 128 0.19 4.36 7.11
N LYS A 129 1.29 3.61 6.99
CA LYS A 129 2.14 3.62 5.78
C LYS A 129 1.40 3.07 4.57
N MET A 130 0.62 2.00 4.71
CA MET A 130 -0.25 1.48 3.64
C MET A 130 -1.27 2.53 3.19
N ILE A 131 -2.00 3.13 4.13
CA ILE A 131 -2.95 4.20 3.82
C ILE A 131 -2.23 5.36 3.13
N HIS A 132 -1.07 5.79 3.64
CA HIS A 132 -0.31 6.87 3.03
C HIS A 132 0.08 6.55 1.58
N LEU A 133 0.66 5.38 1.32
CA LEU A 133 0.99 4.94 -0.03
C LEU A 133 -0.24 5.00 -0.95
N THR A 134 -1.35 4.38 -0.55
CA THR A 134 -2.58 4.32 -1.37
C THR A 134 -3.21 5.67 -1.67
N THR A 135 -2.98 6.68 -0.82
CA THR A 135 -3.44 8.05 -1.05
C THR A 135 -2.54 8.84 -2.00
N THR A 136 -1.43 8.26 -2.45
CA THR A 136 -0.45 8.92 -3.33
C THR A 136 -0.48 8.35 -4.75
N PRO A 137 -0.06 9.12 -5.78
CA PRO A 137 0.11 8.60 -7.13
C PRO A 137 1.10 7.43 -7.24
N TYR A 138 2.00 7.29 -6.26
CA TYR A 138 3.01 6.21 -6.23
C TYR A 138 2.40 4.83 -6.03
N PHE A 139 1.17 4.72 -5.54
CA PHE A 139 0.55 3.41 -5.40
C PHE A 139 0.44 2.70 -6.75
N GLY A 140 -0.03 3.40 -7.79
CA GLY A 140 -0.08 2.86 -9.15
C GLY A 140 1.31 2.46 -9.68
N LEU A 141 2.35 3.23 -9.37
CA LEU A 141 3.74 2.90 -9.72
C LEU A 141 4.22 1.61 -9.04
N VAL A 142 3.93 1.46 -7.74
CA VAL A 142 4.25 0.24 -6.98
C VAL A 142 3.49 -0.97 -7.56
N LEU A 143 2.23 -0.82 -7.96
CA LEU A 143 1.48 -1.91 -8.57
C LEU A 143 2.04 -2.32 -9.93
N ARG A 144 2.39 -1.35 -10.80
CA ARG A 144 3.07 -1.62 -12.07
C ARG A 144 4.42 -2.32 -11.85
N TYR A 145 5.17 -1.91 -10.83
CA TYR A 145 6.42 -2.56 -10.45
C TYR A 145 6.23 -4.03 -10.10
N LEU A 146 5.31 -4.33 -9.18
CA LEU A 146 5.03 -5.69 -8.74
C LEU A 146 4.48 -6.54 -9.88
N TRP A 147 3.66 -5.96 -10.76
CA TRP A 147 3.20 -6.64 -11.98
C TRP A 147 4.37 -7.03 -12.89
N ARG A 148 5.34 -6.13 -13.12
CA ARG A 148 6.55 -6.45 -13.88
C ARG A 148 7.36 -7.57 -13.21
N GLN A 149 7.50 -7.55 -11.88
CA GLN A 149 8.18 -8.64 -11.15
C GLN A 149 7.45 -9.99 -11.34
N LYS A 150 6.12 -9.99 -11.31
CA LYS A 150 5.31 -11.18 -11.59
C LYS A 150 5.57 -11.72 -13.00
N GLN A 151 5.63 -10.84 -14.01
CA GLN A 151 5.97 -11.23 -15.39
C GLN A 151 7.40 -11.75 -15.53
N SER A 152 8.33 -11.26 -14.69
CA SER A 152 9.71 -11.76 -14.60
C SER A 152 9.85 -13.06 -13.80
N GLY A 153 8.75 -13.67 -13.37
CA GLY A 153 8.74 -15.00 -12.74
C GLY A 153 8.71 -15.00 -11.20
N TYR A 154 8.47 -13.86 -10.54
CA TYR A 154 8.32 -13.83 -9.09
C TYR A 154 7.09 -14.64 -8.63
N THR A 155 7.29 -15.46 -7.61
CA THR A 155 6.21 -16.19 -6.93
C THR A 155 5.35 -15.26 -6.07
N GLU A 156 4.16 -15.70 -5.69
CA GLU A 156 3.28 -14.95 -4.76
C GLU A 156 4.00 -14.58 -3.45
N SER A 157 4.80 -15.51 -2.88
CA SER A 157 5.56 -15.26 -1.65
C SER A 157 6.60 -14.14 -1.84
N GLN A 158 7.31 -14.15 -2.97
CA GLN A 158 8.30 -13.11 -3.26
C GLN A 158 7.64 -11.75 -3.52
N LEU A 159 6.49 -11.73 -4.19
CA LEU A 159 5.70 -10.49 -4.37
C LEU A 159 5.19 -9.94 -3.03
N LEU A 160 4.79 -10.83 -2.12
CA LEU A 160 4.36 -10.48 -0.78
C LEU A 160 5.51 -9.83 0.01
N GLU A 161 6.68 -10.48 0.06
CA GLU A 161 7.88 -9.94 0.70
C GLU A 161 8.30 -8.59 0.10
N GLU A 162 8.20 -8.46 -1.22
CA GLU A 162 8.50 -7.23 -1.93
C GLU A 162 7.54 -6.10 -1.56
N PHE A 163 6.24 -6.37 -1.52
CA PHE A 163 5.25 -5.39 -1.10
C PHE A 163 5.42 -4.99 0.37
N ASP A 164 5.61 -5.97 1.27
CA ASP A 164 5.85 -5.71 2.70
C ASP A 164 7.12 -4.89 2.93
N SER A 165 8.19 -5.15 2.17
CA SER A 165 9.42 -4.34 2.23
C SER A 165 9.16 -2.90 1.78
N ILE A 166 8.38 -2.68 0.72
CA ILE A 166 8.01 -1.33 0.27
C ILE A 166 7.20 -0.61 1.35
N ILE A 167 6.17 -1.24 1.91
CA ILE A 167 5.34 -0.66 2.97
C ILE A 167 6.18 -0.35 4.21
N THR A 168 7.05 -1.26 4.63
CA THR A 168 7.89 -1.09 5.82
C THR A 168 8.84 0.10 5.67
N GLU A 169 9.41 0.29 4.48
CA GLU A 169 10.35 1.38 4.18
C GLU A 169 9.64 2.68 3.74
N TRP A 170 8.30 2.68 3.61
CA TRP A 170 7.52 3.82 3.11
C TRP A 170 7.62 5.02 4.04
N ASP A 171 8.49 5.96 3.64
CA ASP A 171 8.75 7.23 4.30
C ASP A 171 8.99 8.34 3.25
N ALA A 172 9.16 9.58 3.70
CA ALA A 172 9.37 10.73 2.81
C ALA A 172 10.72 10.70 2.05
N ASP A 173 11.65 9.83 2.45
CA ASP A 173 12.93 9.65 1.77
C ASP A 173 12.86 8.55 0.69
N GLN A 174 11.84 7.67 0.74
CA GLN A 174 11.68 6.59 -0.24
C GLN A 174 11.10 7.06 -1.57
N TYR A 175 10.45 8.23 -1.64
CA TYR A 175 9.87 8.73 -2.89
C TYR A 175 10.08 10.24 -3.08
N LEU A 176 10.21 10.69 -4.33
CA LEU A 176 10.37 12.11 -4.66
C LEU A 176 9.39 12.56 -5.75
N PRO A 177 8.30 13.26 -5.41
CA PRO A 177 7.44 13.91 -6.40
C PRO A 177 8.19 15.14 -6.94
N VAL A 178 8.79 15.01 -8.11
CA VAL A 178 9.59 16.07 -8.71
C VAL A 178 8.66 17.15 -9.24
N LYS A 179 8.78 18.35 -8.67
CA LYS A 179 8.00 19.51 -9.06
C LYS A 179 8.71 20.30 -10.16
N SER A 180 7.95 21.09 -10.92
CA SER A 180 8.50 21.95 -11.98
C SER A 180 9.58 22.92 -11.48
N ASN A 181 9.53 23.35 -10.22
CA ASN A 181 10.53 24.23 -9.61
C ASN A 181 11.78 23.51 -9.07
N TYR A 182 11.84 22.18 -9.12
CA TYR A 182 13.04 21.46 -8.68
C TYR A 182 14.16 21.62 -9.70
N THR A 183 15.40 21.55 -9.24
CA THR A 183 16.61 21.56 -10.07
C THR A 183 17.14 20.15 -10.26
N VAL A 184 17.89 19.93 -11.34
CA VAL A 184 18.61 18.66 -11.59
C VAL A 184 19.50 18.29 -10.39
N THR A 185 20.15 19.28 -9.77
CA THR A 185 20.99 19.09 -8.57
C THR A 185 20.19 18.57 -7.37
N GLN A 186 18.98 19.07 -7.13
CA GLN A 186 18.13 18.58 -6.04
C GLN A 186 17.73 17.12 -6.25
N ILE A 187 17.38 16.75 -7.49
CA ILE A 187 17.04 15.36 -7.84
C ILE A 187 18.24 14.45 -7.65
N LYS A 188 19.43 14.85 -8.12
CA LYS A 188 20.68 14.11 -7.90
C LYS A 188 20.98 13.93 -6.42
N ARG A 189 20.84 14.98 -5.61
CA ARG A 189 21.06 14.93 -4.17
C ARG A 189 20.14 13.90 -3.50
N PHE A 190 18.87 13.85 -3.89
CA PHE A 190 17.93 12.83 -3.41
C PHE A 190 18.38 11.41 -3.78
N CYS A 191 18.74 11.17 -5.04
CA CYS A 191 19.23 9.87 -5.48
C CYS A 191 20.51 9.47 -4.73
N THR A 192 21.52 10.34 -4.68
CA THR A 192 22.79 10.08 -3.99
C THR A 192 22.58 9.83 -2.49
N LYS A 193 21.70 10.59 -1.82
CA LYS A 193 21.36 10.34 -0.41
C LYS A 193 20.81 8.92 -0.23
N ASN A 194 19.89 8.48 -1.08
CA ASN A 194 19.29 7.14 -0.99
C ASN A 194 20.27 6.01 -1.33
N LEU A 195 21.17 6.24 -2.28
CA LEU A 195 22.25 5.29 -2.62
C LEU A 195 23.24 5.14 -1.45
N LEU A 196 23.66 6.25 -0.83
CA LEU A 196 24.58 6.25 0.32
C LEU A 196 23.96 5.63 1.58
N ALA A 197 22.65 5.81 1.77
CA ALA A 197 21.91 5.17 2.85
C ALA A 197 21.60 3.69 2.57
N GLU A 198 22.12 3.13 1.48
CA GLU A 198 21.90 1.75 1.03
C GLU A 198 20.42 1.32 1.00
N ARG A 199 19.51 2.24 0.70
CA ARG A 199 18.07 1.94 0.65
C ARG A 199 17.82 0.82 -0.35
N ARG A 200 16.91 -0.10 -0.02
CA ARG A 200 16.59 -1.21 -0.94
C ARG A 200 15.96 -0.69 -2.21
N LYS A 201 15.03 0.27 -2.09
CA LYS A 201 14.30 0.87 -3.21
C LYS A 201 13.96 2.32 -2.95
N PHE A 202 13.88 3.12 -4.01
CA PHE A 202 13.28 4.45 -3.97
C PHE A 202 12.65 4.82 -5.32
N PHE A 203 11.72 5.75 -5.28
CA PHE A 203 10.82 6.09 -6.39
C PHE A 203 10.93 7.57 -6.75
N LEU A 204 10.86 7.88 -8.05
CA LEU A 204 10.70 9.26 -8.52
C LEU A 204 9.56 9.32 -9.52
N MET A 205 8.82 10.41 -9.49
CA MET A 205 7.77 10.69 -10.46
C MET A 205 7.78 12.18 -10.80
N GLY A 206 7.62 12.50 -12.07
CA GLY A 206 7.53 13.87 -12.55
C GLY A 206 6.74 13.96 -13.85
N MET A 207 6.21 15.14 -14.12
CA MET A 207 5.46 15.45 -15.34
C MET A 207 6.09 16.63 -16.09
N ASN A 208 5.99 16.64 -17.41
CA ASN A 208 6.42 17.72 -18.31
C ASN A 208 7.87 18.14 -18.03
N VAL A 209 8.09 19.40 -17.69
CA VAL A 209 9.43 19.94 -17.34
C VAL A 209 10.10 19.15 -16.20
N ALA A 210 9.33 18.60 -15.26
CA ALA A 210 9.91 17.77 -14.20
C ALA A 210 10.39 16.40 -14.72
N ALA A 211 9.76 15.86 -15.78
CA ALA A 211 10.18 14.61 -16.39
C ALA A 211 11.56 14.75 -17.06
N GLU A 212 11.77 15.81 -17.84
CA GLU A 212 13.07 16.11 -18.47
C GLU A 212 14.19 16.29 -17.43
N LYS A 213 13.87 16.92 -16.30
CA LYS A 213 14.83 17.10 -15.20
C LYS A 213 15.21 15.79 -14.53
N ILE A 214 14.27 14.85 -14.39
CA ILE A 214 14.56 13.51 -13.90
C ILE A 214 15.50 12.79 -14.87
N GLU A 215 15.22 12.81 -16.17
CA GLU A 215 16.07 12.17 -17.18
C GLU A 215 17.48 12.72 -17.18
N SER A 216 17.62 14.06 -17.15
CA SER A 216 18.91 14.73 -17.07
C SER A 216 19.68 14.32 -15.80
N ALA A 217 19.01 14.27 -14.64
CA ALA A 217 19.62 13.83 -13.39
C ALA A 217 20.08 12.36 -13.46
N LEU A 218 19.26 11.47 -14.02
CA LEU A 218 19.59 10.06 -14.18
C LEU A 218 20.75 9.85 -15.16
N ALA A 219 20.77 10.56 -16.29
CA ALA A 219 21.83 10.49 -17.27
C ALA A 219 23.19 10.88 -16.66
N GLN A 220 23.22 11.98 -15.88
CA GLN A 220 24.43 12.41 -15.18
C GLN A 220 24.89 11.43 -14.08
N LEU A 221 23.97 10.77 -13.38
CA LEU A 221 24.32 9.76 -12.38
C LEU A 221 24.79 8.45 -13.03
N LYS A 222 24.22 8.09 -14.19
CA LYS A 222 24.66 6.93 -14.98
C LYS A 222 26.06 7.15 -15.57
N SER A 223 26.38 8.34 -16.06
CA SER A 223 27.69 8.64 -16.66
C SER A 223 28.85 8.49 -15.67
N ILE A 224 28.60 8.80 -14.38
CA ILE A 224 29.56 8.58 -13.28
C ILE A 224 29.42 7.21 -12.62
N ARG A 225 28.65 6.28 -13.22
CA ARG A 225 28.42 4.92 -12.72
C ARG A 225 27.87 4.84 -11.29
N ALA A 226 27.16 5.87 -10.81
CA ALA A 226 26.67 5.93 -9.43
C ALA A 226 25.77 4.73 -9.07
N PHE A 227 24.90 4.31 -9.99
CA PHE A 227 23.99 3.18 -9.76
C PHE A 227 24.72 1.83 -9.82
N SER A 228 25.52 1.58 -10.86
CA SER A 228 26.21 0.30 -11.01
C SER A 228 27.23 0.07 -9.90
N ASN A 229 27.97 1.11 -9.48
CA ASN A 229 28.93 1.01 -8.38
C ASN A 229 28.25 0.71 -7.04
N GLY A 230 27.03 1.19 -6.84
CA GLY A 230 26.22 0.86 -5.66
C GLY A 230 25.44 -0.47 -5.77
N GLY A 231 25.53 -1.19 -6.90
CA GLY A 231 24.75 -2.41 -7.13
C GLY A 231 23.26 -2.16 -7.37
N TYR A 232 22.88 -1.03 -7.96
CA TYR A 232 21.50 -0.65 -8.24
C TYR A 232 21.12 -0.84 -9.70
N SER A 233 19.86 -1.20 -9.93
CA SER A 233 19.19 -1.14 -11.24
C SER A 233 18.19 0.00 -11.26
N VAL A 234 18.04 0.62 -12.44
CA VAL A 234 17.12 1.75 -12.67
C VAL A 234 16.13 1.33 -13.73
N THR A 235 14.85 1.30 -13.36
CA THR A 235 13.74 1.10 -14.30
C THR A 235 13.06 2.44 -14.53
N THR A 236 12.89 2.81 -15.80
CA THR A 236 12.22 4.05 -16.20
C THR A 236 11.03 3.71 -17.07
N SER A 237 9.90 4.35 -16.80
CA SER A 237 8.68 4.29 -17.63
C SER A 237 8.34 5.70 -18.06
N ARG A 238 8.22 5.93 -19.37
CA ARG A 238 7.79 7.21 -19.93
C ARG A 238 6.47 6.99 -20.66
N GLU A 239 5.50 7.84 -20.35
CA GLU A 239 4.23 7.91 -21.04
C GLU A 239 4.05 9.34 -21.54
N GLU A 240 3.54 9.48 -22.76
CA GLU A 240 3.22 10.77 -23.37
C GLU A 240 1.77 10.70 -23.84
N ASP A 241 0.97 11.68 -23.41
CA ASP A 241 -0.42 11.78 -23.84
C ASP A 241 -0.46 12.23 -25.30
N GLU A 242 -1.07 11.44 -26.17
CA GLU A 242 -1.10 11.70 -27.62
C GLU A 242 -1.84 12.99 -27.99
N TYR A 243 -2.70 13.51 -27.10
CA TYR A 243 -3.52 14.69 -27.34
C TYR A 243 -2.94 15.93 -26.67
N THR A 244 -2.57 15.83 -25.38
CA THR A 244 -2.06 16.97 -24.62
C THR A 244 -0.55 17.13 -24.71
N HIS A 245 0.16 16.10 -25.21
CA HIS A 245 1.63 16.00 -25.18
C HIS A 245 2.20 16.11 -23.76
N ASP A 246 1.37 15.85 -22.74
CA ASP A 246 1.84 15.79 -21.37
C ASP A 246 2.70 14.54 -21.20
N THR A 247 3.93 14.75 -20.73
CA THR A 247 4.88 13.66 -20.51
C THR A 247 4.90 13.31 -19.03
N ARG A 248 4.80 12.02 -18.71
CA ARG A 248 4.99 11.49 -17.36
C ARG A 248 6.18 10.55 -17.36
N ILE A 249 7.07 10.75 -16.39
CA ILE A 249 8.13 9.79 -16.12
C ILE A 249 7.98 9.20 -14.72
N GLU A 250 8.18 7.90 -14.66
CA GLU A 250 8.19 7.13 -13.43
C GLU A 250 9.50 6.35 -13.35
N VAL A 251 10.15 6.43 -12.20
CA VAL A 251 11.46 5.83 -12.00
C VAL A 251 11.44 5.01 -10.74
N ILE A 252 12.00 3.81 -10.85
CA ILE A 252 12.24 2.91 -9.73
C ILE A 252 13.71 2.60 -9.71
N VAL A 253 14.37 2.92 -8.61
CA VAL A 253 15.75 2.52 -8.36
C VAL A 253 15.73 1.46 -7.28
N ARG A 254 16.33 0.29 -7.56
CA ARG A 254 16.34 -0.85 -6.62
C ARG A 254 17.73 -1.48 -6.53
N LYS A 255 18.13 -1.86 -5.33
CA LYS A 255 19.36 -2.63 -5.09
C LYS A 255 19.16 -4.01 -5.69
N LYS A 256 20.09 -4.46 -6.55
CA LYS A 256 20.03 -5.80 -7.15
C LYS A 256 20.16 -6.85 -6.05
N GLN A 257 19.21 -7.77 -5.99
CA GLN A 257 19.28 -8.95 -5.15
C GLN A 257 20.10 -10.05 -5.85
N ILE A 258 20.45 -11.10 -5.11
CA ILE A 258 21.18 -12.26 -5.65
C ILE A 258 20.42 -12.88 -6.83
N LEU A 259 19.08 -12.92 -6.77
CA LEU A 259 18.26 -13.44 -7.86
C LEU A 259 18.39 -12.62 -9.15
N ASP A 260 18.54 -11.29 -9.04
CA ASP A 260 18.78 -10.44 -10.21
C ASP A 260 20.13 -10.74 -10.85
N LYS A 261 21.15 -11.07 -10.05
CA LYS A 261 22.44 -11.50 -10.57
C LYS A 261 22.32 -12.82 -11.32
N ILE A 262 21.59 -13.79 -10.76
CA ILE A 262 21.37 -15.10 -11.38
C ILE A 262 20.58 -14.96 -12.70
N LEU A 263 19.58 -14.09 -12.76
CA LEU A 263 18.79 -13.84 -13.97
C LEU A 263 19.57 -13.02 -15.03
N ASP A 264 20.40 -12.06 -14.59
CA ASP A 264 21.29 -11.33 -15.50
C ASP A 264 22.35 -12.29 -16.10
N ASP A 265 22.89 -13.20 -15.30
CA ASP A 265 23.88 -14.21 -15.74
C ASP A 265 23.26 -15.26 -16.68
N ALA A 266 21.99 -15.65 -16.46
CA ALA A 266 21.27 -16.59 -17.32
C ALA A 266 20.88 -16.01 -18.69
N ASN A 267 20.75 -14.68 -18.82
CA ASN A 267 20.44 -13.99 -20.08
C ASN A 267 21.69 -13.58 -20.87
N LEU A 268 22.88 -13.91 -20.38
CA LEU A 268 24.17 -13.69 -21.07
C LEU A 268 24.74 -15.00 -21.67
N GLY A 269 23.94 -16.07 -21.73
CA GLY A 269 24.27 -17.36 -22.33
C GLY A 269 23.76 -17.55 -23.75
#